data_AF-A0A7D7LGV3-F1
#
_entry.id   AF-A0A7D7LGV3-F1
#
_cell.length_a   1.000
_cell.length_b   1.000
_cell.length_c   1.000
_cell.angle_alpha   90.00
_cell.angle_beta   90.00
_cell.angle_gamma   90.00
#
_symmetry.space_group_name_H-M   'P 1'
#
loop_
_entity.id
_entity.type
_entity.pdbx_description
1 polymer ?
#
loop_
_entity_poly.entity_id
_entity_poly.type
_entity_poly.pdbx_seq_one_letter_code
_entity_poly.pdbx_strand_id
1 'polypeptide(L)'
;MNKIAYLQCPTGISGDMCLGALVSLGVPVEYLIEKLNGLGIEKEYQLRAEFVQRNGQQATKVHVDLVHDHHHHHHHDHEQSHHHTRHLPEIEQMILKAELPPRAEAWSLAVFRQLAVAEGAVHGISPEKVHFHEVGAIDAIVDIVGTCLGLDWLGIESNEEGLPLLYCSAFPTGGGTVRAAHGQMAVPVPAVLKLWEMRGCPVYSNGIDRELVTPTGAAIATTLARDFGSPPTIAIKQIGLGAGTINLPIPNILRLWLGESASLQSDFSDFEDNSSNLEIISVLETQIDDLNPQAIGYVFEALFAAGAVDVFTQAIGMKKSRPGILLTVICHPENLLRCEAVLFRETTTLGIRRTTQQRAILQREIQQVETEYGKVRVKIAWKGQSPEKVIANVQPEYEDCADLARKHNIPWREIQRLALQRWYLVNI
;
A
#
# COMPACT_ATOMS: atom_id res chain seq x y z
N MET A 1 -11.98 -15.84 4.35
CA MET A 1 -11.55 -14.49 4.76
C MET A 1 -10.10 -14.60 5.10
N ASN A 2 -9.26 -13.80 4.47
CA ASN A 2 -7.82 -13.94 4.58
C ASN A 2 -7.34 -13.27 5.85
N LYS A 3 -6.50 -13.97 6.64
CA LYS A 3 -5.91 -13.40 7.86
C LYS A 3 -4.74 -12.48 7.49
N ILE A 4 -4.87 -11.20 7.84
CA ILE A 4 -3.92 -10.15 7.44
C ILE A 4 -3.48 -9.30 8.62
N ALA A 5 -2.38 -8.57 8.39
CA ALA A 5 -1.84 -7.65 9.36
C ALA A 5 -1.55 -6.26 8.77
N TYR A 6 -1.69 -5.21 9.58
CA TYR A 6 -1.32 -3.83 9.20
C TYR A 6 -0.42 -3.20 10.27
N LEU A 7 0.79 -2.80 9.87
CA LEU A 7 1.74 -2.05 10.66
C LEU A 7 1.41 -0.56 10.59
N GLN A 8 0.92 -0.01 11.70
CA GLN A 8 0.73 1.43 11.86
C GLN A 8 1.94 2.02 12.61
N CYS A 9 2.69 2.88 11.93
CA CYS A 9 4.03 3.33 12.33
C CYS A 9 4.11 4.84 12.64
N PRO A 10 3.28 5.41 13.56
CA PRO A 10 3.24 6.86 13.80
C PRO A 10 4.55 7.42 14.39
N THR A 11 5.32 6.56 15.06
CA THR A 11 6.64 6.84 15.64
C THR A 11 7.74 6.03 14.94
N GLY A 12 7.46 5.53 13.73
CA GLY A 12 8.36 4.67 12.98
C GLY A 12 8.29 3.22 13.44
N ILE A 13 9.40 2.49 13.26
CA ILE A 13 9.50 1.04 13.42
C ILE A 13 10.94 0.63 13.74
N SER A 14 11.09 -0.31 14.67
CA SER A 14 12.33 -0.99 15.01
C SER A 14 12.05 -2.47 15.28
N GLY A 15 13.08 -3.31 15.27
CA GLY A 15 12.91 -4.76 15.40
C GLY A 15 12.30 -5.18 16.74
N ASP A 16 12.80 -4.62 17.84
CA ASP A 16 12.21 -4.79 19.18
C ASP A 16 10.74 -4.34 19.29
N MET A 17 10.34 -3.29 18.55
CA MET A 17 8.95 -2.86 18.44
C MET A 17 8.11 -3.89 17.68
N CYS A 18 8.64 -4.51 16.62
CA CYS A 18 7.97 -5.62 15.92
C CYS A 18 7.73 -6.81 16.85
N LEU A 19 8.78 -7.26 17.57
CA LEU A 19 8.66 -8.34 18.55
C LEU A 19 7.65 -8.00 19.65
N GLY A 20 7.72 -6.78 20.20
CA GLY A 20 6.77 -6.31 21.20
C GLY A 20 5.32 -6.34 20.73
N ALA A 21 5.06 -5.92 19.49
CA ALA A 21 3.71 -5.93 18.93
C ALA A 21 3.18 -7.35 18.72
N LEU A 22 4.04 -8.28 18.31
CA LEU A 22 3.71 -9.71 18.15
C LEU A 22 3.42 -10.39 19.48
N VAL A 23 4.28 -10.19 20.49
CA VAL A 23 4.05 -10.72 21.84
C VAL A 23 2.78 -10.13 22.45
N SER A 24 2.50 -8.84 22.21
CA SER A 24 1.25 -8.19 22.60
C SER A 24 0.01 -8.81 21.95
N LEU A 25 0.12 -9.45 20.78
CA LEU A 25 -0.96 -10.20 20.13
C LEU A 25 -1.07 -11.67 20.61
N GLY A 26 -0.25 -12.06 21.58
CA GLY A 26 -0.29 -13.40 22.18
C GLY A 26 0.67 -14.41 21.55
N VAL A 27 1.70 -13.97 20.80
CA VAL A 27 2.83 -14.84 20.45
C VAL A 27 3.61 -15.15 21.75
N PRO A 28 3.75 -16.42 22.17
CA PRO A 28 4.48 -16.77 23.39
C PRO A 28 5.97 -16.46 23.25
N VAL A 29 6.56 -15.85 24.28
CA VAL A 29 8.00 -15.56 24.29
C VAL A 29 8.81 -16.85 24.29
N GLU A 30 8.31 -17.88 24.98
CA GLU A 30 8.92 -19.20 25.06
C GLU A 30 9.01 -19.88 23.69
N TYR A 31 7.99 -19.70 22.84
CA TYR A 31 8.01 -20.18 21.45
C TYR A 31 9.11 -19.49 20.64
N LEU A 32 9.24 -18.17 20.77
CA LEU A 32 10.30 -17.43 20.08
C LEU A 32 11.68 -17.91 20.54
N ILE A 33 11.90 -18.06 21.84
CA ILE A 33 13.16 -18.57 22.41
C ILE A 33 13.47 -19.97 21.86
N GLU A 34 12.50 -20.90 21.91
CA GLU A 34 12.68 -22.27 21.43
C GLU A 34 13.15 -22.30 19.97
N LYS A 35 12.48 -21.53 19.10
CA LYS A 35 12.81 -21.50 17.67
C LYS A 35 14.10 -20.75 17.37
N LEU A 36 14.37 -19.64 18.05
CA LEU A 36 15.61 -18.88 17.88
C LEU A 36 16.83 -19.68 18.38
N ASN A 37 16.68 -20.55 19.38
CA ASN A 37 17.76 -21.45 19.81
C ASN A 37 18.22 -22.40 18.71
N GLY A 38 17.35 -22.72 17.74
CA GLY A 38 17.73 -23.51 16.55
C GLY A 38 18.83 -22.86 15.71
N LEU A 39 19.03 -21.54 15.82
CA LEU A 39 20.08 -20.80 15.11
C LEU A 39 21.48 -20.99 15.74
N GLY A 40 21.59 -21.66 16.90
CA GLY A 40 22.86 -21.91 17.59
C GLY A 40 23.44 -20.68 18.30
N ILE A 41 22.57 -19.74 18.70
CA ILE A 41 22.93 -18.48 19.38
C ILE A 41 22.39 -18.41 20.82
N GLU A 42 21.95 -19.53 21.39
CA GLU A 42 21.25 -19.60 22.67
C GLU A 42 22.06 -19.10 23.88
N LYS A 43 23.38 -18.99 23.75
CA LYS A 43 24.30 -18.49 24.78
C LYS A 43 24.68 -17.02 24.60
N GLU A 44 24.25 -16.39 23.51
CA GLU A 44 24.67 -15.04 23.13
C GLU A 44 23.68 -13.97 23.58
N TYR A 45 22.42 -14.33 23.84
CA TYR A 45 21.36 -13.40 24.23
C TYR A 45 20.38 -13.99 25.25
N GLN A 46 19.64 -13.11 25.90
CA GLN A 46 18.45 -13.41 26.68
C GLN A 46 17.27 -12.60 26.13
N LEU A 47 16.15 -13.27 25.85
CA LEU A 47 14.91 -12.62 25.46
C LEU A 47 13.99 -12.48 26.66
N ARG A 48 13.52 -11.27 26.93
CA ARG A 48 12.46 -11.04 27.94
C ARG A 48 11.44 -10.04 27.43
N ALA A 49 10.20 -10.19 27.88
CA ALA A 49 9.13 -9.25 27.61
C ALA A 49 8.57 -8.68 28.91
N GLU A 50 8.22 -7.40 28.89
CA GLU A 50 7.54 -6.73 30.00
C GLU A 50 6.52 -5.72 29.51
N PHE A 51 5.53 -5.40 30.35
CA PHE A 51 4.63 -4.28 30.09
C PHE A 51 5.28 -2.98 30.53
N VAL A 52 5.29 -2.00 29.64
CA VAL A 52 5.80 -0.64 29.90
C VAL A 52 4.72 0.41 29.62
N GLN A 53 4.90 1.60 30.18
CA GLN A 53 4.10 2.77 29.86
C GLN A 53 4.88 3.69 28.92
N ARG A 54 4.22 4.20 27.87
CA ARG A 54 4.73 5.23 26.95
C ARG A 54 3.67 6.32 26.80
N ASN A 55 3.94 7.49 27.37
CA ASN A 55 3.01 8.64 27.40
C ASN A 55 1.57 8.24 27.77
N GLY A 56 1.43 7.45 28.83
CA GLY A 56 0.14 7.00 29.38
C GLY A 56 -0.53 5.82 28.66
N GLN A 57 0.12 5.23 27.65
CA GLN A 57 -0.35 4.01 27.00
C GLN A 57 0.51 2.81 27.42
N GLN A 58 -0.15 1.73 27.84
CA GLN A 58 0.50 0.45 28.08
C GLN A 58 0.88 -0.19 26.74
N ALA A 59 2.09 -0.74 26.66
CA ALA A 59 2.58 -1.50 25.52
C ALA A 59 3.55 -2.59 26.00
N THR A 60 3.81 -3.57 25.14
CA THR A 60 4.78 -4.65 25.41
C THR A 60 6.14 -4.23 24.89
N LYS A 61 7.14 -4.27 25.78
CA LYS A 61 8.55 -4.13 25.42
C LYS A 61 9.20 -5.49 25.40
N VAL A 62 9.84 -5.85 24.28
CA VAL A 62 10.75 -6.98 24.22
C VAL A 62 12.17 -6.45 24.31
N HIS A 63 12.98 -7.10 25.14
CA HIS A 63 14.41 -6.82 25.31
C HIS A 63 15.20 -8.00 24.79
N VAL A 64 16.18 -7.70 23.95
CA VAL A 64 17.23 -8.64 23.53
C VAL A 64 18.48 -8.23 24.28
N ASP A 65 18.76 -8.90 25.40
CA ASP A 65 19.88 -8.58 26.28
C ASP A 65 21.08 -9.48 25.90
N LEU A 66 22.16 -8.91 25.39
CA LEU A 66 23.37 -9.67 25.01
C LEU A 66 24.12 -10.18 26.26
N VAL A 67 24.53 -11.44 26.27
CA VAL A 67 25.07 -12.14 27.47
C VAL A 67 26.58 -11.88 27.70
N HIS A 68 27.25 -11.11 26.82
CA HIS A 68 28.68 -10.82 26.93
C HIS A 68 28.93 -9.34 27.24
N ASP A 69 28.93 -8.98 28.52
CA ASP A 69 29.59 -7.75 29.02
C ASP A 69 29.90 -7.82 30.53
N HIS A 70 30.58 -8.88 30.94
CA HIS A 70 31.22 -8.94 32.25
C HIS A 70 32.74 -9.01 32.08
N HIS A 71 33.45 -8.08 32.77
CA HIS A 71 34.91 -8.00 33.04
C HIS A 71 35.72 -7.08 32.06
N HIS A 72 36.50 -6.05 32.44
CA HIS A 72 37.09 -5.56 33.70
C HIS A 72 37.50 -4.07 33.59
N HIS A 73 37.36 -3.32 34.69
CA HIS A 73 38.35 -2.27 35.01
C HIS A 73 39.72 -2.96 35.12
N HIS A 74 40.70 -2.63 34.27
CA HIS A 74 42.13 -2.50 34.60
C HIS A 74 42.93 -2.10 33.35
N HIS A 75 44.02 -1.38 33.60
CA HIS A 75 44.97 -0.81 32.66
C HIS A 75 45.69 -1.84 31.75
N HIS A 76 46.11 -1.34 30.57
CA HIS A 76 47.14 -1.81 29.65
C HIS A 76 46.77 -2.79 28.50
N ASP A 77 47.25 -2.36 27.33
CA ASP A 77 47.54 -3.06 26.07
C ASP A 77 46.42 -3.44 25.10
N HIS A 78 46.65 -3.01 23.85
CA HIS A 78 45.83 -3.19 22.67
C HIS A 78 45.79 -4.67 22.25
N GLU A 79 44.75 -5.40 22.65
CA GLU A 79 44.30 -6.59 21.93
C GLU A 79 42.80 -6.46 21.59
N GLN A 80 42.50 -6.71 20.31
CA GLN A 80 41.22 -6.45 19.66
C GLN A 80 40.11 -7.30 20.27
N SER A 81 39.04 -6.66 20.74
CA SER A 81 37.81 -7.36 21.14
C SER A 81 37.19 -8.02 19.90
N HIS A 82 37.21 -9.35 19.86
CA HIS A 82 36.57 -10.15 18.83
C HIS A 82 35.04 -10.09 18.97
N HIS A 83 34.41 -9.02 18.51
CA HIS A 83 33.00 -9.11 18.13
C HIS A 83 32.92 -10.03 16.91
N HIS A 84 32.22 -11.16 17.03
CA HIS A 84 32.00 -12.07 15.91
C HIS A 84 31.19 -11.36 14.82
N THR A 85 31.89 -10.78 13.85
CA THR A 85 31.26 -10.14 12.69
C THR A 85 30.69 -11.22 11.80
N ARG A 86 29.37 -11.32 11.72
CA ARG A 86 28.69 -12.26 10.81
C ARG A 86 28.41 -11.62 9.47
N HIS A 87 28.67 -12.38 8.41
CA HIS A 87 28.34 -12.01 7.04
C HIS A 87 27.01 -12.62 6.59
N LEU A 88 26.41 -12.08 5.53
CA LEU A 88 25.16 -12.61 4.98
C LEU A 88 25.20 -14.13 4.74
N PRO A 89 26.24 -14.73 4.10
CA PRO A 89 26.25 -16.17 3.88
C PRO A 89 26.25 -16.99 5.16
N GLU A 90 26.88 -16.50 6.24
CA GLU A 90 26.88 -17.18 7.54
C GLU A 90 25.48 -17.16 8.16
N ILE A 91 24.80 -16.00 8.11
CA ILE A 91 23.43 -15.85 8.62
C ILE A 91 22.45 -16.72 7.84
N GLU A 92 22.55 -16.76 6.51
CA GLU A 92 21.72 -17.63 5.69
C GLU A 92 21.91 -19.11 6.05
N GLN A 93 23.16 -19.54 6.26
CA GLN A 93 23.46 -20.91 6.67
C GLN A 93 22.94 -21.24 8.08
N MET A 94 22.95 -20.28 9.01
CA MET A 94 22.32 -20.44 10.32
C MET A 94 20.81 -20.64 10.18
N ILE A 95 20.14 -19.80 9.39
CA ILE A 95 18.69 -19.86 9.16
C ILE A 95 18.29 -21.20 8.52
N LEU A 96 18.99 -21.63 7.47
CA LEU A 96 18.71 -22.88 6.75
C LEU A 96 18.92 -24.15 7.61
N LYS A 97 19.74 -24.07 8.67
CA LYS A 97 20.00 -25.19 9.58
C LYS A 97 19.12 -25.18 10.82
N ALA A 98 18.40 -24.08 11.07
CA ALA A 98 17.65 -23.88 12.31
C ALA A 98 16.29 -24.59 12.36
N GLU A 99 15.91 -25.30 11.29
CA GLU A 99 14.64 -26.05 11.19
C GLU A 99 13.42 -25.17 11.54
N LEU A 100 13.44 -23.92 11.06
CA LEU A 100 12.35 -22.97 11.27
C LEU A 100 11.11 -23.38 10.45
N PRO A 101 9.90 -22.92 10.82
CA PRO A 101 8.74 -23.05 9.96
C PRO A 101 9.04 -22.53 8.55
N PRO A 102 8.61 -23.22 7.46
CA PRO A 102 9.04 -22.88 6.09
C PRO A 102 8.78 -21.43 5.69
N ARG A 103 7.66 -20.84 6.12
CA ARG A 103 7.35 -19.43 5.87
C ARG A 103 8.29 -18.49 6.61
N ALA A 104 8.54 -18.75 7.90
CA ALA A 104 9.43 -17.95 8.72
C ALA A 104 10.88 -18.00 8.20
N GLU A 105 11.35 -19.17 7.75
CA GLU A 105 12.66 -19.34 7.10
C GLU A 105 12.76 -18.46 5.85
N ALA A 106 11.80 -18.62 4.92
CA ALA A 106 11.78 -17.88 3.66
C ALA A 106 11.73 -16.36 3.86
N TRP A 107 10.87 -15.89 4.77
CA TRP A 107 10.74 -14.47 5.10
C TRP A 107 12.01 -13.90 5.74
N SER A 108 12.64 -14.65 6.65
CA SER A 108 13.88 -14.23 7.30
C SER A 108 15.01 -14.05 6.28
N LEU A 109 15.18 -15.03 5.38
CA LEU A 109 16.17 -14.94 4.30
C LEU A 109 15.90 -13.75 3.38
N ALA A 110 14.64 -13.51 3.02
CA ALA A 110 14.27 -12.36 2.19
C ALA A 110 14.65 -11.03 2.84
N VAL A 111 14.37 -10.86 4.13
CA VAL A 111 14.68 -9.62 4.87
C VAL A 111 16.18 -9.41 4.97
N PHE A 112 16.96 -10.44 5.30
CA PHE A 112 18.42 -10.33 5.39
C PHE A 112 19.08 -10.01 4.05
N ARG A 113 18.61 -10.64 2.95
CA ARG A 113 19.09 -10.33 1.60
C ARG A 113 18.80 -8.88 1.24
N GLN A 114 17.59 -8.39 1.51
CA GLN A 114 17.22 -7.02 1.19
C GLN A 114 18.03 -6.00 2.00
N LEU A 115 18.23 -6.27 3.30
CA LEU A 115 19.08 -5.43 4.15
C LEU A 115 20.52 -5.42 3.63
N ALA A 116 21.09 -6.59 3.28
CA ALA A 116 22.44 -6.67 2.73
C ALA A 116 22.59 -5.93 1.40
N VAL A 117 21.58 -5.93 0.53
CA VAL A 117 21.60 -5.14 -0.72
C VAL A 117 21.65 -3.65 -0.40
N ALA A 118 20.86 -3.19 0.58
CA ALA A 118 20.86 -1.78 0.98
C ALA A 118 22.19 -1.34 1.61
N GLU A 119 22.70 -2.11 2.58
CA GLU A 119 23.98 -1.85 3.25
C GLU A 119 25.15 -1.92 2.25
N GLY A 120 25.17 -2.93 1.37
CA GLY A 120 26.19 -3.08 0.33
C GLY A 120 26.23 -1.88 -0.62
N ALA A 121 25.06 -1.34 -0.99
CA ALA A 121 24.97 -0.14 -1.82
C ALA A 121 25.47 1.12 -1.09
N VAL A 122 25.21 1.26 0.22
CA VAL A 122 25.72 2.37 1.04
C VAL A 122 27.25 2.31 1.18
N HIS A 123 27.80 1.11 1.37
CA HIS A 123 29.23 0.90 1.60
C HIS A 123 30.04 0.67 0.32
N GLY A 124 29.40 0.56 -0.84
CA GLY A 124 30.06 0.29 -2.13
C GLY A 124 30.67 -1.11 -2.23
N ILE A 125 30.11 -2.09 -1.53
CA ILE A 125 30.56 -3.48 -1.49
C ILE A 125 29.44 -4.43 -1.96
N SER A 126 29.79 -5.65 -2.33
CA SER A 126 28.77 -6.64 -2.70
C SER A 126 27.97 -7.09 -1.47
N PRO A 127 26.68 -7.47 -1.61
CA PRO A 127 25.83 -7.87 -0.49
C PRO A 127 26.43 -9.01 0.37
N GLU A 128 27.18 -9.92 -0.23
CA GLU A 128 27.80 -11.07 0.44
C GLU A 128 28.96 -10.65 1.36
N LYS A 129 29.56 -9.47 1.11
CA LYS A 129 30.66 -8.90 1.89
C LYS A 129 30.18 -7.95 2.98
N VAL A 130 28.88 -7.65 3.03
CA VAL A 130 28.32 -6.82 4.09
C VAL A 130 28.58 -7.48 5.43
N HIS A 131 29.05 -6.65 6.35
CA HIS A 131 29.16 -7.02 7.74
C HIS A 131 28.07 -6.28 8.51
N PHE A 132 27.31 -7.02 9.32
CA PHE A 132 26.32 -6.42 10.20
C PHE A 132 27.04 -5.97 11.49
N HIS A 133 27.70 -4.80 11.42
CA HIS A 133 28.45 -4.20 12.52
C HIS A 133 27.62 -3.26 13.41
N GLU A 134 26.56 -2.66 12.86
CA GLU A 134 25.77 -1.61 13.54
C GLU A 134 24.50 -2.15 14.20
N VAL A 135 23.92 -3.18 13.61
CA VAL A 135 22.90 -3.99 14.26
C VAL A 135 23.71 -5.10 14.91
N GLY A 136 23.78 -5.17 16.24
CA GLY A 136 24.45 -6.32 16.89
C GLY A 136 23.97 -7.57 16.17
N ALA A 137 24.88 -8.34 15.54
CA ALA A 137 24.47 -9.36 14.58
C ALA A 137 23.40 -10.28 15.19
N ILE A 138 23.48 -10.49 16.50
CA ILE A 138 22.48 -11.16 17.32
C ILE A 138 21.16 -10.40 17.43
N ASP A 139 21.15 -9.12 17.82
CA ASP A 139 19.92 -8.30 17.89
C ASP A 139 19.18 -8.31 16.55
N ALA A 140 19.90 -8.14 15.44
CA ALA A 140 19.33 -8.20 14.08
C ALA A 140 18.66 -9.55 13.80
N ILE A 141 19.37 -10.64 14.13
CA ILE A 141 18.89 -12.01 13.93
C ILE A 141 17.66 -12.27 14.79
N VAL A 142 17.70 -11.93 16.07
CA VAL A 142 16.58 -12.11 17.00
C VAL A 142 15.37 -11.29 16.55
N ASP A 143 15.57 -10.03 16.16
CA ASP A 143 14.51 -9.14 15.69
C ASP A 143 13.87 -9.63 14.39
N ILE A 144 14.67 -9.92 13.37
CA ILE A 144 14.18 -10.29 12.03
C ILE A 144 13.55 -11.69 12.07
N VAL A 145 14.28 -12.68 12.59
CA VAL A 145 13.79 -14.06 12.63
C VAL A 145 12.63 -14.18 13.59
N GLY A 146 12.71 -13.55 14.77
CA GLY A 146 11.61 -13.54 15.73
C GLY A 146 10.35 -12.85 15.18
N THR A 147 10.50 -11.79 14.38
CA THR A 147 9.36 -11.16 13.71
C THR A 147 8.71 -12.10 12.69
N CYS A 148 9.51 -12.77 11.86
CA CYS A 148 9.02 -13.73 10.87
C CYS A 148 8.32 -14.92 11.54
N LEU A 149 8.88 -15.44 12.63
CA LEU A 149 8.28 -16.50 13.46
C LEU A 149 6.96 -16.06 14.08
N GLY A 150 6.86 -14.83 14.58
CA GLY A 150 5.62 -14.31 15.15
C GLY A 150 4.53 -14.10 14.09
N LEU A 151 4.87 -13.63 12.90
CA LEU A 151 3.91 -13.54 11.78
C LEU A 151 3.40 -14.92 11.36
N ASP A 152 4.28 -15.93 11.32
CA ASP A 152 3.93 -17.31 11.02
C ASP A 152 3.01 -17.90 12.10
N TRP A 153 3.35 -17.69 13.38
CA TRP A 153 2.55 -18.11 14.54
C TRP A 153 1.16 -17.48 14.55
N LEU A 154 1.06 -16.19 14.24
CA LEU A 154 -0.21 -15.50 14.09
C LEU A 154 -1.01 -16.01 12.89
N GLY A 155 -0.44 -16.86 12.03
CA GLY A 155 -1.14 -17.45 10.89
C GLY A 155 -1.48 -16.41 9.83
N ILE A 156 -0.65 -15.37 9.67
CA ILE A 156 -0.83 -14.41 8.57
C ILE A 156 -0.72 -15.17 7.25
N GLU A 157 -1.70 -14.98 6.37
CA GLU A 157 -1.72 -15.65 5.08
C GLU A 157 -0.65 -15.10 4.15
N SER A 158 -0.24 -15.91 3.17
CA SER A 158 0.74 -15.51 2.16
C SER A 158 0.05 -15.10 0.86
N ASN A 159 0.67 -14.20 0.11
CA ASN A 159 0.35 -13.96 -1.30
C ASN A 159 0.92 -15.08 -2.19
N GLU A 160 0.70 -14.99 -3.50
CA GLU A 160 1.18 -15.97 -4.50
C GLU A 160 2.71 -16.10 -4.54
N GLU A 161 3.43 -15.03 -4.21
CA GLU A 161 4.90 -15.00 -4.11
C GLU A 161 5.43 -15.60 -2.80
N GLY A 162 4.54 -16.03 -1.91
CA GLY A 162 4.87 -16.61 -0.61
C GLY A 162 5.14 -15.60 0.51
N LEU A 163 5.06 -14.29 0.25
CA LEU A 163 5.23 -13.22 1.25
C LEU A 163 3.94 -13.01 2.07
N PRO A 164 4.03 -12.55 3.32
CA PRO A 164 2.84 -12.39 4.16
C PRO A 164 1.93 -11.27 3.62
N LEU A 165 0.62 -11.42 3.80
CA LEU A 165 -0.39 -10.36 3.60
C LEU A 165 -0.30 -9.33 4.73
N LEU A 166 0.84 -8.66 4.77
CA LEU A 166 1.20 -7.60 5.69
C LEU A 166 1.13 -6.26 4.95
N TYR A 167 0.59 -5.23 5.57
CA TYR A 167 0.49 -3.88 5.01
C TYR A 167 1.15 -2.90 5.97
N CYS A 168 1.61 -1.75 5.48
CA CYS A 168 2.30 -0.77 6.34
C CYS A 168 1.84 0.66 6.07
N SER A 169 1.77 1.50 7.11
CA SER A 169 1.59 2.94 6.93
C SER A 169 2.83 3.58 6.31
N ALA A 170 2.69 4.84 5.86
CA ALA A 170 3.85 5.68 5.54
C ALA A 170 4.78 5.83 6.77
N PHE A 171 6.06 6.09 6.51
CA PHE A 171 7.06 6.27 7.56
C PHE A 171 7.30 7.74 7.92
N PRO A 172 7.44 8.08 9.21
CA PRO A 172 7.98 9.35 9.60
C PRO A 172 9.50 9.37 9.33
N THR A 173 10.01 10.45 8.72
CA THR A 173 11.44 10.60 8.40
C THR A 173 12.32 10.66 9.65
N GLY A 174 11.77 11.05 10.81
CA GLY A 174 12.59 11.46 11.95
C GLY A 174 13.42 12.70 11.63
N GLY A 175 14.51 12.90 12.36
CA GLY A 175 15.43 14.02 12.17
C GLY A 175 16.61 14.01 13.14
N GLY A 176 17.53 14.96 12.95
CA GLY A 176 18.73 15.09 13.76
C GLY A 176 19.86 14.14 13.33
N THR A 177 20.62 13.66 14.32
CA THR A 177 21.78 12.78 14.10
C THR A 177 21.83 11.67 15.14
N VAL A 178 22.40 10.53 14.76
CA VAL A 178 22.70 9.40 15.65
C VAL A 178 24.19 9.09 15.63
N ARG A 179 24.70 8.46 16.70
CA ARG A 179 26.07 7.96 16.76
C ARG A 179 26.04 6.47 16.47
N ALA A 180 26.76 6.04 15.45
CA ALA A 180 26.91 4.64 15.07
C ALA A 180 28.39 4.27 14.91
N ALA A 181 28.69 3.05 14.42
CA ALA A 181 30.06 2.58 14.24
C ALA A 181 30.82 3.45 13.22
N HIS A 182 30.09 4.01 12.24
CA HIS A 182 30.61 4.94 11.25
C HIS A 182 30.70 6.41 11.74
N GLY A 183 30.51 6.64 13.04
CA GLY A 183 30.53 7.98 13.63
C GLY A 183 29.15 8.63 13.69
N GLN A 184 29.10 9.95 13.55
CA GLN A 184 27.84 10.69 13.61
C GLN A 184 27.16 10.69 12.23
N MET A 185 25.94 10.19 12.16
CA MET A 185 25.16 10.06 10.93
C MET A 185 23.89 10.89 11.00
N ALA A 186 23.46 11.43 9.85
CA ALA A 186 22.15 12.08 9.73
C ALA A 186 21.02 11.04 9.84
N VAL A 187 19.88 11.47 10.36
CA VAL A 187 18.65 10.68 10.39
C VAL A 187 17.70 11.18 9.28
N PRO A 188 17.08 10.31 8.47
CA PRO A 188 17.23 8.85 8.48
C PRO A 188 18.63 8.39 8.07
N VAL A 189 19.10 7.29 8.67
CA VAL A 189 20.42 6.73 8.37
C VAL A 189 20.49 6.21 6.93
N PRO A 190 21.68 6.15 6.30
CA PRO A 190 21.81 5.84 4.88
C PRO A 190 21.15 4.52 4.43
N ALA A 191 21.26 3.46 5.22
CA ALA A 191 20.65 2.16 4.91
C ALA A 191 19.11 2.24 4.86
N VAL A 192 18.50 3.02 5.76
CA VAL A 192 17.04 3.26 5.76
C VAL A 192 16.61 4.01 4.52
N LEU A 193 17.33 5.07 4.13
CA LEU A 193 17.06 5.80 2.89
C LEU A 193 17.16 4.88 1.67
N LYS A 194 18.16 3.99 1.64
CA LYS A 194 18.35 3.06 0.53
C LYS A 194 17.22 2.04 0.43
N LEU A 195 16.77 1.48 1.57
CA LEU A 195 15.61 0.58 1.62
C LEU A 195 14.33 1.27 1.12
N TRP A 196 14.10 2.52 1.52
CA TRP A 196 12.95 3.30 1.06
C TRP A 196 13.00 3.63 -0.43
N GLU A 197 14.18 3.99 -0.96
CA GLU A 197 14.39 4.22 -2.38
C GLU A 197 14.07 2.97 -3.19
N MET A 198 14.64 1.82 -2.80
CA MET A 198 14.46 0.56 -3.52
C MET A 198 13.00 0.09 -3.53
N ARG A 199 12.26 0.36 -2.45
CA ARG A 199 10.85 -0.05 -2.31
C ARG A 199 9.84 1.00 -2.82
N GLY A 200 10.26 2.26 -3.00
CA GLY A 200 9.37 3.37 -3.30
C GLY A 200 8.47 3.76 -2.12
N CYS A 201 8.99 3.73 -0.90
CA CYS A 201 8.18 3.95 0.30
C CYS A 201 7.66 5.40 0.43
N PRO A 202 6.38 5.60 0.80
CA PRO A 202 5.87 6.90 1.16
C PRO A 202 6.42 7.33 2.52
N VAL A 203 6.93 8.56 2.58
CA VAL A 203 7.52 9.14 3.79
C VAL A 203 6.92 10.52 4.08
N TYR A 204 6.91 10.92 5.34
CA TYR A 204 6.42 12.22 5.77
C TYR A 204 7.23 12.72 6.98
N SER A 205 7.21 14.02 7.26
CA SER A 205 7.80 14.56 8.50
C SER A 205 6.73 14.67 9.58
N ASN A 206 7.05 14.21 10.79
CA ASN A 206 6.24 14.43 12.00
C ASN A 206 6.88 15.44 12.97
N GLY A 207 7.98 16.10 12.58
CA GLY A 207 8.68 17.11 13.38
C GLY A 207 9.47 16.59 14.57
N ILE A 208 9.78 15.28 14.65
CA ILE A 208 10.53 14.69 15.76
C ILE A 208 11.99 14.43 15.36
N ASP A 209 12.92 15.11 16.04
CA ASP A 209 14.37 14.97 15.83
C ASP A 209 14.98 13.78 16.59
N ARG A 210 14.56 12.58 16.20
CA ARG A 210 15.11 11.29 16.65
C ARG A 210 15.13 10.28 15.50
N GLU A 211 15.94 9.23 15.64
CA GLU A 211 15.79 8.03 14.81
C GLU A 211 14.50 7.32 15.19
N LEU A 212 13.56 7.33 14.25
CA LEU A 212 12.23 6.72 14.40
C LEU A 212 12.13 5.39 13.67
N VAL A 213 12.88 5.25 12.57
CA VAL A 213 12.92 4.03 11.76
C VAL A 213 14.37 3.54 11.76
N THR A 214 14.60 2.35 12.30
CA THR A 214 15.93 1.72 12.30
C THR A 214 16.13 0.91 11.01
N PRO A 215 17.39 0.61 10.61
CA PRO A 215 17.65 -0.26 9.45
C PRO A 215 16.90 -1.60 9.52
N THR A 216 16.88 -2.24 10.69
CA THR A 216 16.16 -3.50 10.93
C THR A 216 14.65 -3.35 10.73
N GLY A 217 14.03 -2.33 11.34
CA GLY A 217 12.60 -2.10 11.19
C GLY A 217 12.20 -1.75 9.76
N ALA A 218 13.02 -0.96 9.07
CA ALA A 218 12.86 -0.66 7.65
C ALA A 218 12.97 -1.94 6.81
N ALA A 219 13.97 -2.78 7.03
CA ALA A 219 14.17 -4.00 6.25
C ALA A 219 12.99 -4.96 6.39
N ILE A 220 12.49 -5.17 7.61
CA ILE A 220 11.30 -5.99 7.89
C ILE A 220 10.11 -5.47 7.08
N ALA A 221 9.77 -4.19 7.23
CA ALA A 221 8.57 -3.65 6.60
C ALA A 221 8.70 -3.52 5.09
N THR A 222 9.83 -3.02 4.56
CA THR A 222 10.03 -2.85 3.11
C THR A 222 10.08 -4.16 2.36
N THR A 223 10.50 -5.25 3.00
CA THR A 223 10.54 -6.59 2.40
C THR A 223 9.21 -7.31 2.53
N LEU A 224 8.62 -7.33 3.73
CA LEU A 224 7.47 -8.19 4.02
C LEU A 224 6.13 -7.51 3.76
N ALA A 225 6.05 -6.18 3.80
CA ALA A 225 4.78 -5.50 3.55
C ALA A 225 4.46 -5.53 2.06
N ARG A 226 3.27 -6.05 1.74
CA ARG A 226 2.67 -6.10 0.41
C ARG A 226 2.50 -4.71 -0.19
N ASP A 227 1.97 -3.76 0.58
CA ASP A 227 1.75 -2.38 0.14
C ASP A 227 1.90 -1.36 1.28
N PHE A 228 2.13 -0.11 0.91
CA PHE A 228 2.31 1.03 1.80
C PHE A 228 1.21 2.08 1.60
N GLY A 229 0.55 2.50 2.69
CA GLY A 229 -0.46 3.55 2.62
C GLY A 229 -1.52 3.44 3.69
N SER A 230 -2.77 3.74 3.32
CA SER A 230 -3.93 3.51 4.19
C SER A 230 -4.17 2.00 4.38
N PRO A 231 -4.71 1.58 5.53
CA PRO A 231 -5.04 0.18 5.74
C PRO A 231 -6.09 -0.28 4.71
N PRO A 232 -5.98 -1.52 4.19
CA PRO A 232 -7.04 -2.10 3.38
C PRO A 232 -8.31 -2.29 4.22
N THR A 233 -9.44 -2.60 3.57
CA THR A 233 -10.65 -2.98 4.30
C THR A 233 -10.38 -4.23 5.15
N ILE A 234 -10.37 -4.03 6.47
CA ILE A 234 -10.00 -5.03 7.47
C ILE A 234 -11.01 -5.03 8.62
N ALA A 235 -11.55 -6.20 8.94
CA ALA A 235 -12.28 -6.41 10.18
C ALA A 235 -11.27 -6.69 11.30
N ILE A 236 -10.86 -5.63 12.01
CA ILE A 236 -9.88 -5.71 13.10
C ILE A 236 -10.41 -6.64 14.20
N LYS A 237 -9.62 -7.66 14.55
CA LYS A 237 -9.90 -8.59 15.65
C LYS A 237 -9.10 -8.24 16.89
N GLN A 238 -7.83 -7.91 16.72
CA GLN A 238 -6.89 -7.60 17.81
C GLN A 238 -5.88 -6.54 17.37
N ILE A 239 -5.29 -5.85 18.35
CA ILE A 239 -4.23 -4.86 18.12
C ILE A 239 -3.08 -5.17 19.09
N GLY A 240 -1.89 -5.37 18.54
CA GLY A 240 -0.64 -5.49 19.28
C GLY A 240 0.04 -4.15 19.44
N LEU A 241 0.59 -3.87 20.62
CA LEU A 241 1.29 -2.63 20.93
C LEU A 241 2.74 -2.93 21.31
N GLY A 242 3.67 -2.63 20.42
CA GLY A 242 5.11 -2.83 20.63
C GLY A 242 5.82 -1.54 21.01
N ALA A 243 6.48 -1.50 22.16
CA ALA A 243 7.09 -0.29 22.71
C ALA A 243 8.54 -0.07 22.24
N GLY A 244 8.82 1.14 21.77
CA GLY A 244 10.20 1.59 21.50
C GLY A 244 10.95 1.98 22.77
N THR A 245 12.28 2.05 22.68
CA THR A 245 13.16 2.41 23.81
C THR A 245 13.16 3.90 24.10
N ILE A 246 13.16 4.73 23.05
CA ILE A 246 13.33 6.18 23.17
C ILE A 246 12.04 6.83 23.69
N ASN A 247 12.18 7.76 24.64
CA ASN A 247 11.06 8.62 25.06
C ASN A 247 10.83 9.73 24.02
N LEU A 248 9.61 9.81 23.50
CA LEU A 248 9.20 10.77 22.48
C LEU A 248 8.05 11.65 23.00
N PRO A 249 7.75 12.80 22.37
CA PRO A 249 6.58 13.62 22.73
C PRO A 249 5.23 12.92 22.55
N ILE A 250 5.18 11.92 21.66
CA ILE A 250 4.03 11.03 21.44
C ILE A 250 4.40 9.59 21.85
N PRO A 251 3.43 8.71 22.16
CA PRO A 251 3.73 7.34 22.54
C PRO A 251 4.59 6.63 21.49
N ASN A 252 5.81 6.24 21.88
CA ASN A 252 6.73 5.48 21.04
C ASN A 252 6.28 4.01 20.98
N ILE A 253 5.25 3.76 20.16
CA ILE A 253 4.54 2.49 20.06
C ILE A 253 4.26 2.18 18.59
N LEU A 254 4.69 0.99 18.14
CA LEU A 254 4.25 0.36 16.92
C LEU A 254 2.92 -0.33 17.18
N ARG A 255 1.94 -0.15 16.30
CA ARG A 255 0.66 -0.84 16.41
C ARG A 255 0.52 -1.84 15.28
N LEU A 256 0.32 -3.10 15.63
CA LEU A 256 0.08 -4.18 14.67
C LEU A 256 -1.40 -4.57 14.73
N TRP A 257 -2.14 -4.23 13.68
CA TRP A 257 -3.54 -4.60 13.59
C TRP A 257 -3.63 -5.99 13.02
N LEU A 258 -4.34 -6.89 13.70
CA LEU A 258 -4.62 -8.24 13.23
C LEU A 258 -6.10 -8.34 12.88
N GLY A 259 -6.39 -8.83 11.69
CA GLY A 259 -7.78 -8.93 11.25
C GLY A 259 -7.99 -9.85 10.07
N GLU A 260 -9.24 -9.84 9.61
CA GLU A 260 -9.70 -10.63 8.48
C GLU A 260 -10.14 -9.69 7.36
N SER A 261 -9.78 -10.02 6.12
CA SER A 261 -10.26 -9.32 4.94
C SER A 261 -10.91 -10.30 3.96
N ALA A 262 -12.08 -9.93 3.45
CA ALA A 262 -12.80 -10.75 2.47
C ALA A 262 -12.29 -10.55 1.03
N SER A 263 -11.50 -9.50 0.77
CA SER A 263 -11.22 -8.97 -0.57
C SER A 263 -9.85 -9.36 -1.14
N LEU A 264 -9.10 -10.26 -0.50
CA LEU A 264 -7.69 -10.49 -0.86
C LEU A 264 -7.42 -11.75 -1.69
N GLN A 265 -8.47 -12.40 -2.19
CA GLN A 265 -8.34 -13.46 -3.20
C GLN A 265 -8.40 -12.92 -4.64
N SER A 266 -8.51 -11.60 -4.83
CA SER A 266 -8.76 -10.99 -6.15
C SER A 266 -7.77 -9.89 -6.52
N ASP A 267 -6.47 -10.10 -6.26
CA ASP A 267 -5.48 -9.06 -6.58
C ASP A 267 -4.41 -9.47 -7.61
N PHE A 268 -4.43 -10.69 -8.16
CA PHE A 268 -3.50 -11.07 -9.24
C PHE A 268 -4.08 -11.95 -10.36
N SER A 269 -5.40 -12.07 -10.45
CA SER A 269 -6.08 -12.37 -11.70
C SER A 269 -7.15 -11.31 -11.88
N ASP A 270 -7.26 -10.77 -13.09
CA ASP A 270 -8.34 -9.94 -13.64
C ASP A 270 -9.44 -9.47 -12.68
N PHE A 271 -9.78 -8.18 -12.77
CA PHE A 271 -10.96 -7.51 -12.20
C PHE A 271 -12.32 -8.18 -12.54
N GLU A 272 -12.53 -9.43 -12.15
CA GLU A 272 -13.75 -10.24 -12.23
C GLU A 272 -13.62 -11.26 -11.08
N ASP A 273 -14.44 -11.32 -10.04
CA ASP A 273 -15.89 -11.20 -9.99
C ASP A 273 -16.36 -11.33 -8.52
N ASN A 274 -17.58 -10.84 -8.25
CA ASN A 274 -18.38 -11.01 -7.02
C ASN A 274 -18.34 -9.98 -5.89
N SER A 275 -17.77 -8.80 -6.10
CA SER A 275 -18.33 -7.61 -5.45
C SER A 275 -18.81 -6.68 -6.54
N SER A 276 -20.10 -6.31 -6.51
CA SER A 276 -20.72 -5.21 -7.25
C SER A 276 -19.71 -4.32 -7.98
N ASN A 277 -19.74 -4.22 -9.32
CA ASN A 277 -18.73 -3.50 -10.11
C ASN A 277 -18.55 -2.05 -9.64
N LEU A 278 -17.80 -1.85 -8.56
CA LEU A 278 -17.58 -0.59 -7.90
C LEU A 278 -16.25 -0.11 -8.44
N GLU A 279 -16.32 0.90 -9.30
CA GLU A 279 -15.12 1.53 -9.83
C GLU A 279 -14.86 2.86 -9.13
N ILE A 280 -13.58 3.16 -8.95
CA ILE A 280 -13.14 4.44 -8.39
C ILE A 280 -13.09 5.46 -9.53
N ILE A 281 -13.70 6.62 -9.30
CA ILE A 281 -13.69 7.77 -10.19
C ILE A 281 -13.21 9.02 -9.44
N SER A 282 -12.64 9.95 -10.19
CA SER A 282 -12.28 11.28 -9.74
C SER A 282 -13.26 12.28 -10.33
N VAL A 283 -13.81 13.14 -9.47
CA VAL A 283 -14.70 14.24 -9.86
C VAL A 283 -13.94 15.55 -9.67
N LEU A 284 -13.69 16.25 -10.77
CA LEU A 284 -13.04 17.55 -10.82
C LEU A 284 -14.11 18.62 -11.04
N GLU A 285 -14.09 19.66 -10.23
CA GLU A 285 -15.08 20.73 -10.25
C GLU A 285 -14.44 22.10 -10.24
N THR A 286 -14.97 23.00 -11.07
CA THR A 286 -14.57 24.41 -11.06
C THR A 286 -15.70 25.35 -11.47
N GLN A 287 -15.76 26.53 -10.85
CA GLN A 287 -16.74 27.57 -11.19
C GLN A 287 -16.11 28.61 -12.12
N ILE A 288 -16.85 29.00 -13.16
CA ILE A 288 -16.37 29.90 -14.21
C ILE A 288 -17.45 30.95 -14.52
N ASP A 289 -17.14 32.24 -14.37
CA ASP A 289 -18.03 33.39 -14.67
C ASP A 289 -17.49 34.35 -15.74
N ASP A 290 -16.30 34.10 -16.29
CA ASP A 290 -15.57 35.01 -17.18
C ASP A 290 -15.05 34.35 -18.47
N LEU A 291 -15.48 33.12 -18.77
CA LEU A 291 -15.16 32.41 -20.01
C LEU A 291 -16.27 32.60 -21.07
N ASN A 292 -15.87 32.74 -22.33
CA ASN A 292 -16.81 32.75 -23.45
C ASN A 292 -17.56 31.40 -23.53
N PRO A 293 -18.91 31.37 -23.51
CA PRO A 293 -19.67 30.13 -23.58
C PRO A 293 -19.38 29.24 -24.80
N GLN A 294 -18.92 29.81 -25.92
CA GLN A 294 -18.51 29.03 -27.10
C GLN A 294 -17.32 28.11 -26.82
N ALA A 295 -16.45 28.46 -25.87
CA ALA A 295 -15.30 27.64 -25.49
C ALA A 295 -15.72 26.34 -24.80
N ILE A 296 -16.91 26.28 -24.21
CA ILE A 296 -17.38 25.10 -23.46
C ILE A 296 -17.49 23.87 -24.36
N GLY A 297 -17.98 24.02 -25.59
CA GLY A 297 -18.06 22.90 -26.53
C GLY A 297 -16.68 22.32 -26.86
N TYR A 298 -15.69 23.20 -27.09
CA TYR A 298 -14.31 22.79 -27.34
C TYR A 298 -13.67 22.11 -26.11
N VAL A 299 -13.93 22.64 -24.92
CA VAL A 299 -13.44 22.04 -23.65
C VAL A 299 -14.00 20.64 -23.46
N PHE A 300 -15.28 20.39 -23.79
CA PHE A 300 -15.87 19.04 -23.72
C PHE A 300 -15.10 18.06 -24.61
N GLU A 301 -14.89 18.39 -25.88
CA GLU A 301 -14.15 17.54 -26.82
C GLU A 301 -12.73 17.26 -26.32
N ALA A 302 -12.02 18.29 -25.85
CA ALA A 302 -10.67 18.16 -25.32
C ALA A 302 -10.60 17.27 -24.07
N LEU A 303 -11.60 17.36 -23.18
CA LEU A 303 -11.68 16.54 -21.97
C LEU A 303 -12.00 15.07 -22.29
N PHE A 304 -12.94 14.80 -23.21
CA PHE A 304 -13.20 13.44 -23.65
C PHE A 304 -11.96 12.82 -24.32
N ALA A 305 -11.22 13.60 -25.14
CA ALA A 305 -9.95 13.16 -25.71
C ALA A 305 -8.85 12.90 -24.65
N ALA A 306 -8.91 13.60 -23.52
CA ALA A 306 -8.00 13.41 -22.39
C ALA A 306 -8.36 12.20 -21.49
N GLY A 307 -9.50 11.53 -21.75
CA GLY A 307 -9.95 10.37 -20.99
C GLY A 307 -11.00 10.67 -19.92
N ALA A 308 -11.72 11.79 -20.03
CA ALA A 308 -12.92 11.99 -19.23
C ALA A 308 -14.00 10.96 -19.60
N VAL A 309 -14.65 10.41 -18.59
CA VAL A 309 -15.78 9.49 -18.74
C VAL A 309 -17.09 10.25 -18.87
N ASP A 310 -17.20 11.40 -18.22
CA ASP A 310 -18.36 12.29 -18.35
C ASP A 310 -17.95 13.75 -18.09
N VAL A 311 -18.65 14.67 -18.75
CA VAL A 311 -18.45 16.12 -18.61
C VAL A 311 -19.82 16.79 -18.68
N PHE A 312 -20.14 17.62 -17.69
CA PHE A 312 -21.39 18.38 -17.69
C PHE A 312 -21.24 19.74 -17.01
N THR A 313 -22.23 20.60 -17.23
CA THR A 313 -22.28 21.95 -16.64
C THR A 313 -23.58 22.18 -15.89
N GLN A 314 -23.52 22.95 -14.79
CA GLN A 314 -24.68 23.47 -14.08
C GLN A 314 -24.65 25.00 -14.06
N ALA A 315 -25.79 25.65 -14.31
CA ALA A 315 -25.90 27.09 -14.19
C ALA A 315 -25.89 27.50 -12.71
N ILE A 316 -25.06 28.47 -12.35
CA ILE A 316 -24.89 28.95 -10.97
C ILE A 316 -24.86 30.48 -10.91
N GLY A 317 -25.27 31.05 -9.77
CA GLY A 317 -25.05 32.45 -9.45
C GLY A 317 -23.74 32.62 -8.69
N MET A 318 -22.91 33.57 -9.10
CA MET A 318 -21.62 33.86 -8.47
C MET A 318 -21.59 35.27 -7.86
N LYS A 319 -20.54 35.57 -7.08
CA LYS A 319 -20.35 36.87 -6.44
C LYS A 319 -20.50 38.02 -7.45
N LYS A 320 -20.91 39.20 -6.98
CA LYS A 320 -21.22 40.37 -7.84
C LYS A 320 -22.36 40.10 -8.85
N SER A 321 -23.28 39.18 -8.50
CA SER A 321 -24.46 38.84 -9.29
C SER A 321 -24.13 38.37 -10.71
N ARG A 322 -22.98 37.71 -10.88
CA ARG A 322 -22.55 37.21 -12.19
C ARG A 322 -23.16 35.84 -12.46
N PRO A 323 -23.77 35.62 -13.63
CA PRO A 323 -24.10 34.28 -14.07
C PRO A 323 -22.81 33.52 -14.37
N GLY A 324 -22.70 32.29 -13.88
CA GLY A 324 -21.56 31.43 -14.14
C GLY A 324 -22.00 29.98 -14.35
N ILE A 325 -21.01 29.13 -14.59
CA ILE A 325 -21.18 27.68 -14.69
C ILE A 325 -20.34 26.96 -13.65
N LEU A 326 -20.86 25.88 -13.11
CA LEU A 326 -20.07 24.83 -12.49
C LEU A 326 -19.76 23.81 -13.58
N LEU A 327 -18.50 23.68 -13.96
CA LEU A 327 -18.03 22.63 -14.85
C LEU A 327 -17.57 21.45 -14.01
N THR A 328 -18.15 20.28 -14.29
CA THR A 328 -17.84 19.02 -13.61
C THR A 328 -17.31 18.01 -14.62
N VAL A 329 -16.15 17.42 -14.29
CA VAL A 329 -15.47 16.41 -15.10
C VAL A 329 -15.32 15.14 -14.25
N ILE A 330 -15.78 14.02 -14.78
CA ILE A 330 -15.63 12.70 -14.17
C ILE A 330 -14.62 11.91 -14.99
N CYS A 331 -13.56 11.40 -14.36
CA CYS A 331 -12.55 10.59 -15.02
C CYS A 331 -12.01 9.49 -14.10
N HIS A 332 -11.34 8.50 -14.65
CA HIS A 332 -10.60 7.54 -13.83
C HIS A 332 -9.36 8.19 -13.20
N PRO A 333 -8.88 7.74 -12.02
CA PRO A 333 -7.75 8.34 -11.31
C PRO A 333 -6.48 8.52 -12.17
N GLU A 334 -6.19 7.58 -13.07
CA GLU A 334 -5.04 7.64 -13.98
C GLU A 334 -5.11 8.79 -14.99
N ASN A 335 -6.31 9.27 -15.32
CA ASN A 335 -6.51 10.40 -16.24
C ASN A 335 -6.68 11.74 -15.52
N LEU A 336 -6.68 11.76 -14.18
CA LEU A 336 -6.93 12.95 -13.37
C LEU A 336 -6.02 14.11 -13.78
N LEU A 337 -4.70 13.89 -13.81
CA LEU A 337 -3.74 14.93 -14.14
C LEU A 337 -3.88 15.45 -15.58
N ARG A 338 -4.31 14.58 -16.51
CA ARG A 338 -4.53 14.96 -17.91
C ARG A 338 -5.76 15.87 -18.04
N CYS A 339 -6.86 15.50 -17.39
CA CYS A 339 -8.08 16.32 -17.34
C CYS A 339 -7.83 17.66 -16.63
N GLU A 340 -7.07 17.65 -15.53
CA GLU A 340 -6.69 18.85 -14.78
C GLU A 340 -5.89 19.82 -15.66
N ALA A 341 -4.92 19.30 -16.42
CA ALA A 341 -4.13 20.11 -17.35
C ALA A 341 -4.99 20.74 -18.47
N VAL A 342 -6.00 20.02 -18.99
CA VAL A 342 -6.95 20.57 -19.97
C VAL A 342 -7.77 21.69 -19.35
N LEU A 343 -8.30 21.50 -18.14
CA LEU A 343 -9.09 22.53 -17.45
C LEU A 343 -8.28 23.81 -17.23
N PHE A 344 -7.04 23.73 -16.77
CA PHE A 344 -6.19 24.91 -16.61
C PHE A 344 -5.78 25.56 -17.93
N ARG A 345 -5.59 24.78 -18.99
CA ARG A 345 -5.15 25.31 -20.29
C ARG A 345 -6.27 25.96 -21.09
N GLU A 346 -7.46 25.37 -21.06
CA GLU A 346 -8.57 25.72 -21.96
C GLU A 346 -9.67 26.55 -21.28
N THR A 347 -9.56 26.80 -19.97
CA THR A 347 -10.53 27.62 -19.22
C THR A 347 -9.82 28.76 -18.49
N THR A 348 -10.60 29.71 -17.97
CA THR A 348 -10.11 30.83 -17.16
C THR A 348 -9.93 30.46 -15.67
N THR A 349 -10.13 29.20 -15.30
CA THR A 349 -10.07 28.80 -13.89
C THR A 349 -8.69 28.97 -13.28
N LEU A 350 -8.66 29.39 -12.02
CA LEU A 350 -7.46 29.46 -11.19
C LEU A 350 -7.34 28.30 -10.20
N GLY A 351 -8.35 27.43 -10.13
CA GLY A 351 -8.37 26.34 -9.17
C GLY A 351 -9.43 25.31 -9.47
N ILE A 352 -9.08 24.06 -9.22
CA ILE A 352 -9.93 22.90 -9.42
C ILE A 352 -10.04 22.17 -8.08
N ARG A 353 -11.27 21.87 -7.67
CA ARG A 353 -11.52 20.99 -6.53
C ARG A 353 -11.66 19.56 -7.02
N ARG A 354 -11.13 18.60 -6.26
CA ARG A 354 -11.20 17.18 -6.59
C ARG A 354 -11.82 16.38 -5.45
N THR A 355 -12.63 15.40 -5.80
CA THR A 355 -13.09 14.36 -4.88
C THR A 355 -12.94 12.99 -5.53
N THR A 356 -12.55 11.99 -4.75
CA THR A 356 -12.53 10.60 -5.19
C THR A 356 -13.82 9.95 -4.72
N GLN A 357 -14.53 9.30 -5.63
CA GLN A 357 -15.81 8.66 -5.38
C GLN A 357 -15.79 7.22 -5.92
N GLN A 358 -16.67 6.38 -5.37
CA GLN A 358 -16.94 5.05 -5.92
C GLN A 358 -18.28 5.09 -6.65
N ARG A 359 -18.38 4.44 -7.83
CA ARG A 359 -19.66 4.23 -8.51
C ARG A 359 -19.86 2.76 -8.87
N ALA A 360 -21.09 2.28 -8.71
CA ALA A 360 -21.50 0.97 -9.18
C ALA A 360 -21.84 1.02 -10.68
N ILE A 361 -21.27 0.12 -11.48
CA ILE A 361 -21.55 -0.01 -12.91
C ILE A 361 -22.18 -1.38 -13.25
N LEU A 362 -22.86 -1.42 -14.40
CA LEU A 362 -23.29 -2.67 -15.00
C LEU A 362 -22.23 -3.14 -15.99
N GLN A 363 -22.06 -4.46 -16.08
CA GLN A 363 -21.35 -5.04 -17.22
C GLN A 363 -22.12 -4.69 -18.49
N ARG A 364 -21.40 -4.34 -19.55
CA ARG A 364 -22.01 -3.92 -20.79
C ARG A 364 -21.20 -4.34 -22.00
N GLU A 365 -21.89 -4.59 -23.10
CA GLU A 365 -21.30 -4.84 -24.41
C GLU A 365 -22.09 -4.09 -25.48
N ILE A 366 -21.49 -3.94 -26.65
CA ILE A 366 -22.15 -3.43 -27.83
C ILE A 366 -22.37 -4.58 -28.79
N GLN A 367 -23.64 -4.85 -29.12
CA GLN A 367 -24.01 -5.75 -30.21
C GLN A 367 -24.49 -4.95 -31.41
N GLN A 368 -24.50 -5.57 -32.59
CA GLN A 368 -24.98 -4.94 -33.81
C GLN A 368 -26.27 -5.61 -34.28
N VAL A 369 -27.30 -4.81 -34.60
CA VAL A 369 -28.55 -5.29 -35.16
C VAL A 369 -28.78 -4.71 -36.55
N GLU A 370 -29.33 -5.52 -37.44
CA GLU A 370 -29.66 -5.12 -38.80
C GLU A 370 -31.15 -4.78 -38.91
N THR A 371 -31.42 -3.51 -39.22
CA THR A 371 -32.76 -2.99 -39.50
C THR A 371 -32.94 -2.80 -41.00
N GLU A 372 -34.17 -2.59 -41.46
CA GLU A 372 -34.46 -2.27 -42.87
C GLU A 372 -33.78 -0.97 -43.36
N TYR A 373 -33.36 -0.10 -42.43
CA TYR A 373 -32.67 1.15 -42.74
C TYR A 373 -31.14 1.05 -42.61
N GLY A 374 -30.63 -0.06 -42.09
CA GLY A 374 -29.20 -0.28 -41.90
C GLY A 374 -28.84 -0.85 -40.53
N LYS A 375 -27.54 -0.91 -40.27
CA LYS A 375 -27.00 -1.50 -39.03
C LYS A 375 -26.99 -0.47 -37.92
N VAL A 376 -27.42 -0.89 -36.73
CA VAL A 376 -27.44 -0.06 -35.51
C VAL A 376 -26.70 -0.81 -34.41
N ARG A 377 -25.76 -0.13 -33.75
CA ARG A 377 -25.15 -0.63 -32.51
C ARG A 377 -26.12 -0.49 -31.36
N VAL A 378 -26.18 -1.51 -30.51
CA VAL A 378 -27.06 -1.59 -29.35
C VAL A 378 -26.22 -1.93 -28.14
N LYS A 379 -26.21 -1.02 -27.17
CA LYS A 379 -25.56 -1.22 -25.89
C LYS A 379 -26.45 -2.02 -24.97
N ILE A 380 -25.94 -3.13 -24.48
CA ILE A 380 -26.66 -4.06 -23.61
C ILE A 380 -25.94 -4.04 -22.28
N ALA A 381 -26.68 -3.79 -21.21
CA ALA A 381 -26.17 -3.79 -19.85
C ALA A 381 -26.87 -4.88 -19.02
N TRP A 382 -26.11 -5.62 -18.23
CA TRP A 382 -26.62 -6.74 -17.43
C TRP A 382 -26.02 -6.79 -16.03
N LYS A 383 -26.65 -7.60 -15.18
CA LYS A 383 -26.16 -8.01 -13.86
C LYS A 383 -25.88 -9.51 -13.87
N GLY A 384 -24.90 -9.93 -13.07
CA GLY A 384 -24.59 -11.33 -12.83
C GLY A 384 -23.64 -11.98 -13.85
N GLN A 385 -23.03 -13.08 -13.40
CA GLN A 385 -22.28 -14.08 -14.16
C GLN A 385 -23.10 -14.80 -15.23
N SER A 386 -22.50 -15.31 -16.31
CA SER A 386 -23.10 -16.44 -17.04
C SER A 386 -23.10 -17.67 -16.12
N PRO A 387 -24.19 -18.45 -15.97
CA PRO A 387 -25.44 -18.45 -16.73
C PRO A 387 -26.59 -17.60 -16.14
N GLU A 388 -26.39 -16.92 -15.02
CA GLU A 388 -27.39 -16.05 -14.35
C GLU A 388 -27.41 -14.61 -14.90
N LYS A 389 -27.10 -14.42 -16.19
CA LYS A 389 -27.06 -13.10 -16.86
C LYS A 389 -28.47 -12.50 -16.91
N VAL A 390 -28.72 -11.45 -16.11
CA VAL A 390 -29.99 -10.70 -16.12
C VAL A 390 -29.79 -9.40 -16.89
N ILE A 391 -30.39 -9.30 -18.09
CA ILE A 391 -30.38 -8.08 -18.88
C ILE A 391 -31.14 -6.98 -18.14
N ALA A 392 -30.45 -5.89 -17.84
CA ALA A 392 -31.00 -4.76 -17.09
C ALA A 392 -31.40 -3.61 -18.02
N ASN A 393 -30.67 -3.40 -19.11
CA ASN A 393 -30.98 -2.35 -20.08
C ASN A 393 -30.48 -2.71 -21.48
N VAL A 394 -31.21 -2.25 -22.51
CA VAL A 394 -30.87 -2.40 -23.92
C VAL A 394 -31.15 -1.05 -24.58
N GLN A 395 -30.13 -0.42 -25.14
CA GLN A 395 -30.22 0.94 -25.65
C GLN A 395 -29.50 1.06 -26.99
N PRO A 396 -30.20 1.36 -28.09
CA PRO A 396 -29.57 1.69 -29.36
C PRO A 396 -28.68 2.94 -29.25
N GLU A 397 -27.54 2.92 -29.93
CA GLU A 397 -26.61 4.04 -29.98
C GLU A 397 -27.23 5.22 -30.75
N TYR A 398 -27.17 6.40 -30.12
CA TYR A 398 -27.87 7.59 -30.60
C TYR A 398 -27.41 8.03 -32.00
N GLU A 399 -26.09 8.07 -32.23
CA GLU A 399 -25.51 8.54 -33.49
C GLU A 399 -25.91 7.64 -34.67
N ASP A 400 -25.85 6.32 -34.50
CA ASP A 400 -26.29 5.37 -35.54
C ASP A 400 -27.77 5.60 -35.89
N CYS A 401 -28.62 5.79 -34.88
CA CYS A 401 -30.03 6.09 -35.10
C CYS A 401 -30.24 7.48 -35.75
N ALA A 402 -29.44 8.49 -35.39
CA ALA A 402 -29.53 9.84 -35.94
C ALA A 402 -29.09 9.90 -37.39
N ASP A 403 -28.01 9.21 -37.74
CA ASP A 403 -27.50 9.17 -39.10
C ASP A 403 -28.45 8.43 -40.04
N LEU A 404 -29.03 7.30 -39.60
CA LEU A 404 -30.04 6.60 -40.38
C LEU A 404 -31.32 7.42 -40.52
N ALA A 405 -31.77 8.08 -39.45
CA ALA A 405 -32.94 8.96 -39.48
C ALA A 405 -32.77 10.10 -40.49
N ARG A 406 -31.62 10.78 -40.49
CA ARG A 406 -31.27 11.84 -41.45
C ARG A 406 -31.20 11.29 -42.88
N LYS A 407 -30.50 10.18 -43.07
CA LYS A 407 -30.26 9.57 -44.38
C LYS A 407 -31.54 9.09 -45.06
N HIS A 408 -32.46 8.52 -44.29
CA HIS A 408 -33.70 7.94 -44.79
C HIS A 408 -34.92 8.85 -44.60
N ASN A 409 -34.73 10.04 -44.02
CA ASN A 409 -35.76 11.03 -43.74
C ASN A 409 -36.95 10.45 -42.96
N ILE A 410 -36.65 9.71 -41.89
CA ILE A 410 -37.65 9.15 -40.97
C ILE A 410 -37.37 9.57 -39.52
N PRO A 411 -38.37 9.57 -38.63
CA PRO A 411 -38.17 9.97 -37.25
C PRO A 411 -37.12 9.12 -36.53
N TRP A 412 -36.21 9.75 -35.80
CA TRP A 412 -35.19 9.07 -34.98
C TRP A 412 -35.77 8.00 -34.04
N ARG A 413 -36.92 8.32 -33.42
CA ARG A 413 -37.62 7.40 -32.49
C ARG A 413 -38.05 6.11 -33.20
N GLU A 414 -38.31 6.16 -34.51
CA GLU A 414 -38.71 4.99 -35.28
C GLU A 414 -37.51 4.06 -35.55
N ILE A 415 -36.35 4.61 -35.94
CA ILE A 415 -35.11 3.82 -36.04
C ILE A 415 -34.78 3.16 -34.70
N GLN A 416 -34.86 3.92 -33.60
CA GLN A 416 -34.60 3.42 -32.25
C GLN A 416 -35.56 2.27 -31.89
N ARG A 417 -36.86 2.44 -32.15
CA ARG A 417 -37.90 1.43 -31.89
C ARG A 417 -37.63 0.14 -32.67
N LEU A 418 -37.29 0.25 -33.95
CA LEU A 418 -37.00 -0.89 -34.82
C LEU A 418 -35.74 -1.64 -34.41
N ALA A 419 -34.68 -0.92 -34.05
CA ALA A 419 -33.45 -1.52 -33.53
C ALA A 419 -33.72 -2.32 -32.24
N LEU A 420 -34.49 -1.76 -31.31
CA LEU A 420 -34.91 -2.46 -30.09
C LEU A 420 -35.75 -3.70 -30.40
N GLN A 421 -36.79 -3.55 -31.22
CA GLN A 421 -37.67 -4.65 -31.61
C GLN A 421 -36.88 -5.79 -32.25
N ARG A 422 -35.93 -5.45 -33.13
CA ARG A 422 -35.08 -6.43 -33.80
C ARG A 422 -34.17 -7.16 -32.83
N TRP A 423 -33.57 -6.45 -31.87
CA TRP A 423 -32.72 -7.05 -30.85
C TRP A 423 -33.49 -8.09 -30.02
N TYR A 424 -34.68 -7.73 -29.55
CA TYR A 424 -35.52 -8.63 -28.76
C TYR A 424 -35.96 -9.87 -29.54
N LEU A 425 -36.35 -9.73 -30.81
CA LEU A 425 -36.75 -10.88 -31.65
C LEU A 425 -35.65 -11.91 -31.91
N VAL A 426 -34.37 -11.54 -31.75
CA VAL A 426 -33.22 -12.42 -32.03
C VAL A 426 -32.71 -13.08 -30.75
N ASN A 427 -32.92 -12.46 -29.58
CA ASN A 427 -32.29 -12.84 -28.31
C ASN A 427 -33.29 -13.28 -27.22
N ILE A 428 -34.60 -13.20 -27.49
CA ILE A 428 -35.70 -13.73 -26.69
C ILE A 428 -36.65 -14.46 -27.64
#